data_AF-A0AAJ0DGY2-F1
#
_entry.id   AF-A0AAJ0DGY2-F1
#
_cell.length_a   1.000
_cell.length_b   1.000
_cell.length_c   1.000
_cell.angle_alpha   90.00
_cell.angle_beta   90.00
_cell.angle_gamma   90.00
#
_symmetry.space_group_name_H-M   'P 1'
#
loop_
_entity.id
_entity.type
_entity.pdbx_description
1 polymer ?
#
loop_
_entity_poly.entity_id
_entity_poly.type
_entity_poly.pdbx_seq_one_letter_code
_entity_poly.pdbx_strand_id
1 'polypeptide(L)'
;MGMKYGLLRLGDHIPPEDRDEGTQSFIDYVDPSAGHVFSNFDGGQLSYNFIVGDKAVFWNGHLGAYSGIHAIIGPKPDLLIQAIAGRANLNGRPYDGSAAQFAVEVSKWLGQPKEVVWCLHDDVPIAPYKVDVKPASDLLERETRSKVRSLAPGEVHTVLS
;
A
#
# COMPACT_ATOMS: atom_id res chain seq x y z
N MET A 1 -0.19 -19.53 4.94
CA MET A 1 0.56 -20.49 4.12
C MET A 1 1.41 -19.79 3.05
N GLY A 2 0.82 -18.94 2.19
CA GLY A 2 1.54 -18.30 1.07
C GLY A 2 2.77 -17.45 1.41
N MET A 3 2.74 -16.62 2.47
CA MET A 3 3.92 -15.81 2.82
C MET A 3 5.07 -16.64 3.41
N LYS A 4 4.81 -17.46 4.44
CA LYS A 4 5.83 -18.23 5.17
C LYS A 4 6.53 -19.29 4.30
N TYR A 5 5.79 -19.96 3.43
CA TYR A 5 6.32 -21.06 2.62
C TYR A 5 6.44 -20.73 1.13
N GLY A 6 5.94 -19.57 0.70
CA GLY A 6 6.08 -19.08 -0.68
C GLY A 6 6.96 -17.84 -0.70
N LEU A 7 6.36 -16.65 -0.52
CA LEU A 7 7.02 -15.35 -0.73
C LEU A 7 8.34 -15.18 0.03
N LEU A 8 8.38 -15.52 1.32
CA LEU A 8 9.58 -15.38 2.16
C LEU A 8 10.61 -16.50 1.97
N ARG A 9 10.31 -17.45 1.07
CA ARG A 9 11.21 -18.55 0.68
C ARG A 9 11.42 -18.58 -0.83
N LEU A 10 11.26 -17.44 -1.50
CA LEU A 10 11.38 -17.36 -2.95
C LEU A 10 12.74 -17.89 -3.43
N GLY A 11 13.82 -17.60 -2.69
CA GLY A 11 15.16 -18.09 -2.97
C GLY A 11 15.35 -19.61 -2.80
N ASP A 12 14.48 -20.28 -2.05
CA ASP A 12 14.48 -21.74 -1.95
C ASP A 12 13.77 -22.40 -3.15
N HIS A 13 12.85 -21.66 -3.79
CA HIS A 13 11.97 -22.19 -4.84
C HIS A 13 12.39 -21.81 -6.25
N ILE A 14 13.12 -20.71 -6.43
CA ILE A 14 13.58 -20.23 -7.73
C ILE A 14 15.09 -20.50 -7.87
N PRO A 15 15.52 -21.36 -8.81
CA PRO A 15 16.94 -21.63 -9.07
C PRO A 15 17.70 -20.36 -9.48
N PRO A 16 18.99 -20.21 -9.12
CA PRO A 16 19.78 -19.02 -9.47
C PRO A 16 19.77 -18.64 -10.96
N GLU A 17 19.72 -19.63 -11.84
CA GLU A 17 19.68 -19.47 -13.30
C GLU A 17 18.36 -18.85 -13.82
N ASP A 18 17.29 -18.92 -13.03
CA ASP A 18 15.96 -18.43 -13.38
C ASP A 18 15.64 -17.07 -12.71
N ARG A 19 16.61 -16.46 -12.01
CA ARG A 19 16.44 -15.19 -11.30
C ARG A 19 16.88 -14.03 -12.18
N ASP A 20 15.93 -13.18 -12.56
CA ASP A 20 16.25 -11.85 -13.07
C ASP A 20 16.67 -10.90 -11.93
N GLU A 21 17.12 -9.70 -12.30
CA GLU A 21 17.59 -8.68 -11.34
C GLU A 21 16.52 -8.30 -10.31
N GLY A 22 15.26 -8.21 -10.74
CA GLY A 22 14.14 -7.89 -9.85
C GLY A 22 13.86 -9.00 -8.84
N THR A 23 13.88 -10.24 -9.29
CA THR A 23 13.68 -11.44 -8.47
C THR A 23 14.82 -11.59 -7.45
N GLN A 24 16.07 -11.42 -7.89
CA GLN A 24 17.23 -11.50 -7.01
C GLN A 24 17.21 -10.39 -5.96
N SER A 25 16.92 -9.15 -6.36
CA SER A 25 16.76 -8.01 -5.44
C SER A 25 15.69 -8.26 -4.38
N PHE A 26 14.54 -8.84 -4.76
CA PHE A 26 13.50 -9.19 -3.80
C PHE A 26 13.93 -10.32 -2.84
N ILE A 27 14.61 -11.35 -3.35
CA ILE A 27 15.15 -12.44 -2.52
C ILE A 27 16.11 -11.88 -1.46
N ASP A 28 17.04 -11.01 -1.87
CA ASP A 28 18.02 -10.39 -0.97
C ASP A 28 17.31 -9.52 0.10
N TYR A 29 16.26 -8.80 -0.30
CA TYR A 29 15.47 -7.97 0.61
C TYR A 29 14.74 -8.79 1.70
N VAL A 30 14.19 -9.95 1.36
CA VAL A 30 13.44 -10.80 2.31
C VAL A 30 14.31 -11.81 3.05
N ASP A 31 15.60 -11.90 2.74
CA ASP A 31 16.52 -12.83 3.41
C ASP A 31 16.71 -12.42 4.88
N PRO A 32 16.32 -13.28 5.85
CA PRO A 32 16.52 -13.00 7.27
C PRO A 32 18.00 -12.85 7.67
N SER A 33 18.94 -13.40 6.88
CA SER A 33 20.38 -13.26 7.12
C SER A 33 20.88 -11.82 6.98
N ALA A 34 20.17 -10.98 6.22
CA ALA A 34 20.47 -9.56 6.00
C ALA A 34 20.12 -8.66 7.21
N GLY A 35 19.58 -9.22 8.30
CA GLY A 35 19.18 -8.46 9.49
C GLY A 35 17.82 -7.77 9.37
N HIS A 36 17.09 -8.02 8.27
CA HIS A 36 15.73 -7.53 8.06
C HIS A 36 14.72 -8.50 8.71
N VAL A 37 14.28 -8.19 9.93
CA VAL A 37 13.27 -8.98 10.66
C VAL A 37 11.86 -8.64 10.18
N PHE A 38 11.46 -9.24 9.05
CA PHE A 38 10.05 -9.28 8.65
C PHE A 38 9.31 -10.29 9.53
N SER A 39 8.36 -9.84 10.37
CA SER A 39 7.52 -10.76 11.14
C SER A 39 6.27 -11.16 10.35
N ASN A 40 6.12 -12.46 10.10
CA ASN A 40 4.92 -13.03 9.47
C ASN A 40 3.82 -13.38 10.49
N PHE A 41 3.99 -13.02 11.76
CA PHE A 41 3.12 -13.42 12.87
C PHE A 41 2.63 -12.23 13.72
N ASP A 42 3.53 -11.37 14.16
CA ASP A 42 3.30 -10.28 15.12
C ASP A 42 3.78 -8.88 14.66
N GLY A 43 4.18 -8.72 13.39
CA GLY A 43 4.60 -7.44 12.80
C GLY A 43 3.73 -7.00 11.63
N GLY A 44 2.43 -6.82 11.87
CA GLY A 44 1.48 -6.37 10.85
C GLY A 44 1.94 -5.12 10.10
N GLN A 45 1.41 -4.93 8.90
CA GLN A 45 1.70 -3.75 8.07
C GLN A 45 1.37 -2.47 8.84
N LEU A 46 2.31 -1.52 8.85
CA LEU A 46 2.17 -0.26 9.58
C LEU A 46 1.59 0.83 8.68
N SER A 47 0.81 1.72 9.30
CA SER A 47 0.38 2.98 8.70
C SER A 47 0.83 4.12 9.61
N TYR A 48 1.16 5.28 9.05
CA TYR A 48 1.64 6.45 9.78
C TYR A 48 0.81 7.67 9.45
N ASN A 49 0.46 8.47 10.46
CA ASN A 49 -0.15 9.79 10.29
C ASN A 49 0.86 10.86 10.69
N PHE A 50 1.54 11.45 9.72
CA PHE A 50 2.53 12.49 9.94
C PHE A 50 1.83 13.84 10.09
N ILE A 51 2.18 14.58 11.14
CA ILE A 51 1.72 15.95 11.35
C ILE A 51 2.83 16.89 10.89
N VAL A 52 2.51 17.73 9.89
CA VAL A 52 3.46 18.67 9.28
C VAL A 52 2.85 20.06 9.35
N GLY A 53 3.23 20.83 10.37
CA GLY A 53 2.59 22.11 10.66
C GLY A 53 1.12 21.91 11.07
N ASP A 54 0.21 22.57 10.36
CA ASP A 54 -1.24 22.45 10.52
C ASP A 54 -1.88 21.39 9.60
N LYS A 55 -1.07 20.71 8.77
CA LYS A 55 -1.52 19.69 7.82
C LYS A 55 -1.11 18.29 8.25
N ALA A 56 -1.75 17.28 7.66
CA ALA A 56 -1.40 15.89 7.92
C ALA A 56 -1.28 15.02 6.66
N VAL A 57 -0.32 14.09 6.69
CA VAL A 57 -0.10 13.06 5.67
C VAL A 57 -0.34 11.69 6.28
N PHE A 58 -1.30 10.95 5.72
CA PHE A 58 -1.49 9.55 6.09
C PHE A 58 -0.83 8.64 5.06
N TRP A 59 0.17 7.87 5.48
CA TRP A 59 0.81 6.85 4.67
C TRP A 59 0.33 5.47 5.10
N ASN A 60 -0.17 4.69 4.14
CA ASN A 60 -0.61 3.32 4.34
C ASN A 60 0.07 2.40 3.33
N GLY A 61 1.09 1.66 3.79
CA GLY A 61 1.88 0.74 2.97
C GLY A 61 1.18 -0.56 2.59
N HIS A 62 -0.11 -0.71 2.92
CA HIS A 62 -0.89 -1.90 2.61
C HIS A 62 -2.32 -1.55 2.21
N LEU A 63 -2.92 -2.37 1.33
CA LEU A 63 -4.35 -2.28 1.03
C LEU A 63 -5.15 -2.91 2.17
N GLY A 64 -5.17 -2.25 3.33
CA GLY A 64 -5.92 -2.71 4.49
C GLY A 64 -6.15 -1.60 5.49
N ALA A 65 -7.16 -1.78 6.33
CA ALA A 65 -7.53 -0.81 7.34
C ALA A 65 -8.25 -1.46 8.50
N TYR A 66 -8.02 -0.90 9.68
CA TYR A 66 -8.95 -1.02 10.80
C TYR A 66 -9.90 0.18 10.75
N SER A 67 -11.15 -0.06 10.37
CA SER A 67 -12.11 1.01 10.07
C SER A 67 -12.36 1.91 11.27
N GLY A 68 -12.43 1.34 12.47
CA GLY A 68 -12.57 2.11 13.72
C GLY A 68 -11.39 3.07 13.95
N ILE A 69 -10.16 2.62 13.71
CA ILE A 69 -8.96 3.46 13.85
C ILE A 69 -8.95 4.56 12.79
N HIS A 70 -9.21 4.23 11.52
CA HIS A 70 -9.22 5.21 10.43
C HIS A 70 -10.33 6.27 10.63
N ALA A 71 -11.48 5.86 11.16
CA ALA A 71 -12.59 6.75 11.44
C ALA A 71 -12.30 7.75 12.57
N ILE A 72 -11.48 7.40 13.57
CA ILE A 72 -11.19 8.27 14.72
C ILE A 72 -9.84 8.99 14.65
N ILE A 73 -8.94 8.58 13.75
CA ILE A 73 -7.61 9.18 13.68
C ILE A 73 -7.70 10.68 13.39
N GLY A 74 -6.88 11.45 14.12
CA GLY A 74 -6.83 12.91 14.09
C GLY A 74 -5.38 13.41 14.18
N PRO A 75 -5.05 14.57 13.60
CA PRO A 75 -5.88 15.32 12.63
C PRO A 75 -6.20 14.47 11.39
N LYS A 76 -7.33 14.77 10.72
CA LYS A 76 -7.69 14.10 9.47
C LYS A 76 -6.66 14.50 8.39
N PRO A 77 -6.16 13.54 7.60
CA PRO A 77 -5.12 13.82 6.62
C PRO A 77 -5.62 14.71 5.49
N ASP A 78 -4.76 15.64 5.07
CA ASP A 78 -4.93 16.42 3.85
C ASP A 78 -4.48 15.61 2.62
N LEU A 79 -3.45 14.78 2.81
CA LEU A 79 -2.88 13.87 1.81
C LEU A 79 -2.93 12.43 2.31
N LEU A 80 -3.42 11.52 1.46
CA LEU A 80 -3.34 10.08 1.66
C LEU A 80 -2.39 9.47 0.63
N ILE A 81 -1.38 8.74 1.10
CA ILE A 81 -0.53 7.87 0.28
C ILE A 81 -0.96 6.43 0.56
N GLN A 82 -1.59 5.77 -0.41
CA GLN A 82 -2.28 4.49 -0.23
C GLN A 82 -1.73 3.41 -1.16
N ALA A 83 -1.23 2.32 -0.58
CA ALA A 83 -0.89 1.13 -1.35
C ALA A 83 -2.15 0.50 -1.96
N ILE A 84 -2.07 0.09 -3.23
CA ILE A 84 -3.21 -0.51 -3.93
C ILE A 84 -2.79 -1.75 -4.73
N ALA A 85 -2.44 -2.81 -4.00
CA ALA A 85 -2.16 -4.11 -4.58
C ALA A 85 -2.81 -5.24 -3.78
N GLY A 86 -3.19 -6.29 -4.50
CA GLY A 86 -3.77 -7.51 -3.92
C GLY A 86 -5.22 -7.34 -3.43
N ARG A 87 -5.62 -8.22 -2.52
CA ARG A 87 -6.95 -8.22 -1.92
C ARG A 87 -6.95 -7.41 -0.63
N ALA A 88 -7.92 -6.51 -0.50
CA ALA A 88 -8.06 -5.67 0.66
C ALA A 88 -8.30 -6.46 1.97
N ASN A 89 -7.76 -5.96 3.08
CA ASN A 89 -8.01 -6.47 4.42
C ASN A 89 -8.77 -5.44 5.27
N LEU A 90 -10.00 -5.77 5.67
CA LEU A 90 -10.84 -4.96 6.54
C LEU A 90 -10.91 -5.60 7.93
N ASN A 91 -10.39 -4.92 8.96
CA ASN A 91 -10.44 -5.37 10.35
C ASN A 91 -9.90 -6.79 10.57
N GLY A 92 -8.83 -7.16 9.86
CA GLY A 92 -8.22 -8.48 9.93
C GLY A 92 -8.87 -9.54 9.03
N ARG A 93 -9.90 -9.19 8.24
CA ARG A 93 -10.60 -10.12 7.35
C ARG A 93 -10.48 -9.72 5.87
N PRO A 94 -10.48 -10.68 4.93
CA PRO A 94 -10.55 -10.34 3.51
C PRO A 94 -11.81 -9.53 3.22
N TYR A 95 -11.64 -8.39 2.55
CA TYR A 95 -12.76 -7.57 2.11
C TYR A 95 -13.56 -8.28 1.02
N ASP A 96 -14.86 -8.04 1.00
CA ASP A 96 -15.79 -8.56 0.00
C ASP A 96 -16.18 -7.43 -0.97
N GLY A 97 -15.46 -7.36 -2.08
CA GLY A 97 -15.50 -6.27 -3.04
C GLY A 97 -14.16 -6.08 -3.73
N SER A 98 -14.06 -5.04 -4.55
CA SER A 98 -12.85 -4.68 -5.28
C SER A 98 -11.90 -3.79 -4.47
N ALA A 99 -10.63 -3.77 -4.85
CA ALA A 99 -9.63 -2.84 -4.30
C ALA A 99 -10.06 -1.37 -4.46
N ALA A 100 -10.69 -1.04 -5.58
CA ALA A 100 -11.23 0.29 -5.86
C ALA A 100 -12.33 0.69 -4.87
N GLN A 101 -13.30 -0.21 -4.61
CA GLN A 101 -14.37 0.03 -3.63
C GLN A 101 -13.79 0.20 -2.22
N PHE A 102 -12.81 -0.61 -1.85
CA PHE A 102 -12.17 -0.49 -0.55
C PHE A 102 -11.43 0.84 -0.39
N ALA A 103 -10.74 1.31 -1.43
CA ALA A 103 -10.03 2.60 -1.37
C ALA A 103 -10.99 3.80 -1.17
N VAL A 104 -12.21 3.72 -1.71
CA VAL A 104 -13.28 4.70 -1.42
C VAL A 104 -13.66 4.69 0.06
N GLU A 105 -13.83 3.51 0.66
CA GLU A 105 -14.15 3.40 2.08
C GLU A 105 -13.04 3.97 2.95
N VAL A 106 -11.78 3.64 2.65
CA VAL A 106 -10.60 4.19 3.33
C VAL A 106 -10.57 5.71 3.27
N SER A 107 -10.75 6.29 2.07
CA SER A 107 -10.83 7.74 1.91
C SER A 107 -11.96 8.35 2.75
N LYS A 108 -13.15 7.75 2.74
CA LYS A 108 -14.30 8.21 3.54
C LYS A 108 -14.02 8.18 5.04
N TRP A 109 -13.43 7.11 5.58
CA TRP A 109 -13.07 7.01 6.99
C TRP A 109 -12.01 8.04 7.40
N LEU A 110 -11.06 8.33 6.50
CA LEU A 110 -10.03 9.34 6.68
C LEU A 110 -10.53 10.78 6.43
N GLY A 111 -11.86 10.99 6.31
CA GLY A 111 -12.43 12.33 6.16
C GLY A 111 -12.28 12.91 4.75
N GLN A 112 -12.11 12.04 3.75
CA GLN A 112 -11.95 12.37 2.33
C GLN A 112 -10.82 13.39 2.10
N PRO A 113 -9.55 12.96 2.21
CA PRO A 113 -8.37 13.80 1.99
C PRO A 113 -8.45 14.52 0.65
N LYS A 114 -7.90 15.73 0.56
CA LYS A 114 -7.96 16.52 -0.69
C LYS A 114 -7.21 15.81 -1.82
N GLU A 115 -6.08 15.21 -1.49
CA GLU A 115 -5.18 14.56 -2.43
C GLU A 115 -4.94 13.10 -2.03
N VAL A 116 -4.91 12.22 -3.03
CA VAL A 116 -4.58 10.81 -2.88
C VAL A 116 -3.48 10.45 -3.88
N VAL A 117 -2.46 9.76 -3.40
CA VAL A 117 -1.37 9.21 -4.20
C VAL A 117 -1.38 7.70 -4.02
N TRP A 118 -1.47 6.97 -5.13
CA TRP A 118 -1.32 5.52 -5.10
C TRP A 118 0.16 5.14 -4.94
N CYS A 119 0.44 4.05 -4.23
CA CYS A 119 1.77 3.43 -4.20
C CYS A 119 1.66 1.89 -4.31
N LEU A 120 2.82 1.23 -4.45
CA LEU A 120 2.93 -0.23 -4.57
C LEU A 120 2.07 -0.84 -5.70
N HIS A 121 1.84 -0.09 -6.77
CA HIS A 121 1.08 -0.53 -7.95
C HIS A 121 1.95 -0.67 -9.22
N ASP A 122 3.21 -0.23 -9.15
CA ASP A 122 4.15 -0.25 -10.27
C ASP A 122 4.68 -1.65 -10.57
N ASP A 123 5.68 -1.72 -11.44
CA ASP A 123 6.31 -2.97 -11.86
C ASP A 123 7.01 -3.63 -10.64
N VAL A 124 6.58 -4.85 -10.31
CA VAL A 124 7.09 -5.65 -9.19
C VAL A 124 7.46 -7.06 -9.68
N PRO A 125 8.41 -7.75 -9.04
CA PRO A 125 8.89 -9.06 -9.51
C PRO A 125 7.90 -10.21 -9.23
N ILE A 126 6.72 -9.92 -8.66
CA ILE A 126 5.74 -10.92 -8.22
C ILE A 126 4.35 -10.55 -8.74
N ALA A 127 3.60 -11.54 -9.22
CA ALA A 127 2.23 -11.34 -9.69
C ALA A 127 1.36 -10.52 -8.70
N PRO A 128 0.59 -9.53 -9.17
CA PRO A 128 0.21 -9.31 -10.56
C PRO A 128 1.25 -8.57 -11.43
N TYR A 129 2.48 -8.35 -10.95
CA TYR A 129 3.57 -7.64 -11.62
C TYR A 129 3.32 -6.14 -11.82
N LYS A 130 2.07 -5.73 -12.05
CA LYS A 130 1.64 -4.34 -12.14
C LYS A 130 0.16 -4.25 -11.83
N VAL A 131 -0.29 -3.12 -11.29
CA VAL A 131 -1.71 -2.84 -11.05
C VAL A 131 -2.13 -1.63 -11.87
N ASP A 132 -3.14 -1.80 -12.73
CA ASP A 132 -3.82 -0.66 -13.34
C ASP A 132 -4.69 0.06 -12.30
N VAL A 133 -4.25 1.24 -11.91
CA VAL A 133 -4.93 2.06 -10.91
C VAL A 133 -6.06 2.92 -11.48
N LYS A 134 -6.23 2.98 -12.81
CA LYS A 134 -7.24 3.84 -13.44
C LYS A 134 -8.66 3.58 -12.91
N PRO A 135 -9.15 2.33 -12.77
CA PRO A 135 -10.49 2.09 -12.23
C PRO A 135 -10.65 2.56 -10.79
N ALA A 136 -9.59 2.46 -9.99
CA ALA A 136 -9.59 2.94 -8.61
C ALA A 136 -9.61 4.46 -8.54
N SER A 137 -8.83 5.14 -9.39
CA SER A 137 -8.84 6.59 -9.51
C SER A 137 -10.21 7.12 -9.94
N ASP A 138 -10.77 6.58 -11.04
CA ASP A 138 -12.07 6.99 -11.56
C ASP A 138 -13.18 6.82 -10.51
N LEU A 139 -13.17 5.71 -9.77
CA LEU A 139 -14.15 5.44 -8.73
C LEU A 139 -13.96 6.36 -7.52
N LEU A 140 -12.72 6.55 -7.05
CA LEU A 140 -12.42 7.40 -5.91
C LEU A 140 -12.87 8.85 -6.14
N GLU A 141 -12.52 9.42 -7.30
CA GLU A 141 -12.86 10.80 -7.62
C GLU A 141 -14.36 11.01 -7.88
N ARG A 142 -15.08 9.95 -8.26
CA ARG A 142 -16.54 9.99 -8.41
C ARG A 142 -17.27 9.96 -7.06
N GLU A 143 -16.80 9.13 -6.13
CA GLU A 143 -17.51 8.82 -4.89
C GLU A 143 -17.07 9.66 -3.68
N THR A 144 -16.05 10.52 -3.85
CA THR A 144 -15.46 11.35 -2.81
C THR A 144 -15.05 12.72 -3.34
N ARG A 145 -14.70 13.65 -2.45
CA ARG A 145 -14.07 14.93 -2.82
C ARG A 145 -12.56 14.84 -3.11
N SER A 146 -11.96 13.66 -2.98
CA SER A 146 -10.53 13.44 -3.18
C SER A 146 -10.15 13.54 -4.65
N LYS A 147 -8.93 14.00 -4.91
CA LYS A 147 -8.31 13.99 -6.24
C LYS A 147 -7.05 13.14 -6.26
N VAL A 148 -6.92 12.31 -7.29
CA VAL A 148 -5.74 11.46 -7.44
C VAL A 148 -4.64 12.26 -8.12
N ARG A 149 -3.46 12.25 -7.53
CA ARG A 149 -2.25 12.80 -8.12
C ARG A 149 -1.29 11.66 -8.46
N SER A 150 -0.89 11.57 -9.73
CA SER A 150 0.19 10.69 -10.15
C SER A 150 1.55 11.35 -9.87
N LEU A 151 2.49 10.59 -9.31
CA LEU A 151 3.86 11.01 -9.08
C LEU A 151 4.80 10.18 -9.95
N ALA A 152 5.90 10.78 -10.40
CA ALA A 152 6.97 10.07 -11.11
C ALA A 152 7.99 9.48 -10.12
N PRO A 153 8.35 8.19 -10.23
CA PRO A 153 9.40 7.58 -9.41
C PRO A 153 10.74 8.31 -9.53
N GLY A 154 11.43 8.49 -8.40
CA GLY A 154 12.75 9.13 -8.35
C GLY A 154 12.74 10.66 -8.40
N GLU A 155 11.59 11.29 -8.61
CA GLU A 155 11.47 12.75 -8.60
C GLU A 155 11.03 13.30 -7.23
N VAL A 156 11.50 14.52 -6.92
CA VAL A 156 11.09 15.24 -5.71
C VAL A 156 9.81 16.02 -5.99
N HIS A 157 8.76 15.74 -5.22
CA HIS A 157 7.47 16.39 -5.35
C HIS A 157 7.17 17.28 -4.14
N THR A 158 6.73 18.50 -4.40
CA THR A 158 6.10 19.31 -3.35
C THR A 158 4.65 18.86 -3.18
N VAL A 159 4.29 18.55 -1.94
CA VAL A 159 2.94 18.17 -1.52
C VAL A 159 2.48 19.10 -0.42
N LEU A 160 1.17 19.08 -0.12
CA LEU A 160 0.60 19.91 0.95
C LEU A 160 0.85 21.42 0.77
N SER A 161 0.83 21.92 -0.47
CA SER A 161 0.81 23.37 -0.76
C SER A 161 -0.51 23.98 -0.31
#